data_AF-A0AAV0JJE8-F1
#
_entry.id   AF-A0AAV0JJE8-F1
#
_cell.length_a   1.000
_cell.length_b   1.000
_cell.length_c   1.000
_cell.angle_alpha   90.00
_cell.angle_beta   90.00
_cell.angle_gamma   90.00
#
_symmetry.space_group_name_H-M   'P 1'
#
loop_
_entity.id
_entity.type
_entity.pdbx_description
1 polymer ?
#
loop_
_entity_poly.entity_id
_entity_poly.type
_entity_poly.pdbx_seq_one_letter_code
_entity_poly.pdbx_strand_id
1 'polypeptide(L)'
;MVTEDRANKLMNQLQNVTQFGFMAVSLGYYETLMSCSGSSTSSEMNEEEKEVAGISPGLIRMSVGYVGTLDQKWAQFEKAMSRMPK
;
A
#
# COMPACT_ATOMS: atom_id res chain seq x y z
N MET A 1 -9.54 2.46 -13.03
CA MET A 1 -10.10 1.36 -12.22
C MET A 1 -9.20 1.08 -11.03
N VAL A 2 -9.77 0.65 -9.91
CA VAL A 2 -9.03 0.21 -8.71
C VAL A 2 -8.57 -1.22 -8.95
N THR A 3 -7.33 -1.38 -9.40
CA THR A 3 -6.76 -2.68 -9.79
C THR A 3 -5.53 -3.01 -8.95
N GLU A 4 -5.28 -4.31 -8.78
CA GLU A 4 -4.07 -4.81 -8.13
C GLU A 4 -2.80 -4.27 -8.81
N ASP A 5 -2.75 -4.28 -10.14
CA ASP A 5 -1.63 -3.72 -10.91
C ASP A 5 -1.34 -2.26 -10.59
N ARG A 6 -2.39 -1.44 -10.44
CA ARG A 6 -2.23 -0.02 -10.09
C ARG A 6 -1.74 0.12 -8.65
N ALA A 7 -2.23 -0.72 -7.74
CA ALA A 7 -1.77 -0.76 -6.35
C ALA A 7 -0.29 -1.17 -6.25
N ASN A 8 0.12 -2.23 -6.94
CA ASN A 8 1.49 -2.71 -6.99
C ASN A 8 2.45 -1.67 -7.60
N LYS A 9 2.03 -0.95 -8.65
CA LYS A 9 2.80 0.18 -9.20
C LYS A 9 3.01 1.30 -8.18
N LEU A 10 1.98 1.67 -7.42
CA LEU A 10 2.11 2.68 -6.38
C LEU A 10 3.04 2.20 -5.25
N MET A 11 2.84 0.99 -4.74
CA MET A 11 3.70 0.42 -3.69
C MET A 11 5.16 0.31 -4.14
N ASN A 12 5.41 0.01 -5.41
CA ASN A 12 6.76 0.01 -5.99
C ASN A 12 7.41 1.41 -5.95
N GLN A 13 6.67 2.48 -6.28
CA GLN A 13 7.16 3.86 -6.15
C GLN A 13 7.41 4.24 -4.68
N LEU A 14 6.49 3.86 -3.79
CA LEU A 14 6.59 4.13 -2.36
C LEU A 14 7.82 3.45 -1.74
N GLN A 15 8.12 2.20 -2.12
CA GLN A 15 9.27 1.47 -1.58
C GLN A 15 10.59 1.84 -2.28
N ASN A 16 10.64 1.70 -3.60
CA ASN A 16 11.92 1.64 -4.33
C ASN A 16 12.39 3.00 -4.86
N VAL A 17 11.53 4.03 -4.86
CA VAL A 17 11.85 5.36 -5.41
C VAL A 17 11.83 6.45 -4.36
N THR A 18 10.93 6.36 -3.38
CA THR A 18 10.74 7.41 -2.36
C THR A 18 11.04 6.95 -0.94
N GLN A 19 11.27 5.65 -0.72
CA GLN A 19 11.60 5.08 0.59
C GLN A 19 10.58 5.45 1.68
N PHE A 20 9.30 5.52 1.31
CA PHE A 20 8.19 5.80 2.22
C PHE A 20 7.98 4.65 3.21
N GLY A 21 8.02 3.42 2.72
CA GLY A 21 7.80 2.21 3.51
C GLY A 21 8.08 0.93 2.72
N PHE A 22 7.85 -0.22 3.34
CA PHE A 22 8.12 -1.54 2.78
C PHE A 22 6.84 -2.28 2.41
N MET A 23 6.91 -3.09 1.35
CA MET A 23 5.90 -4.07 1.00
C MET A 23 6.05 -5.29 1.92
N ALA A 24 5.12 -5.47 2.84
CA ALA A 24 5.11 -6.60 3.78
C ALA A 24 3.70 -6.84 4.34
N VAL A 25 3.34 -8.10 4.59
CA VAL A 25 2.01 -8.49 5.11
C VAL A 25 1.83 -8.29 6.61
N SER A 26 2.90 -7.94 7.33
CA SER A 26 2.89 -7.69 8.78
C SER A 26 2.38 -6.29 9.13
N LEU A 27 2.32 -5.97 10.42
CA LEU A 27 1.89 -4.68 10.98
C LEU A 27 2.62 -4.38 12.29
N GLY A 28 2.56 -3.13 12.77
CA GLY A 28 3.09 -2.72 14.07
C GLY A 28 4.62 -2.57 14.13
N TYR A 29 5.28 -2.41 12.98
CA TYR A 29 6.71 -2.15 12.91
C TYR A 29 7.04 -0.65 13.00
N TYR A 30 8.29 -0.31 13.34
CA TYR A 30 8.71 1.08 13.47
C TYR A 30 8.81 1.81 12.11
N GLU A 31 8.94 1.07 11.01
CA GLU A 31 8.82 1.59 9.63
C GLU A 31 7.43 1.31 9.07
N THR A 32 7.00 2.14 8.12
CA THR A 32 5.71 1.95 7.44
C THR A 32 5.71 0.67 6.62
N LEU A 33 4.69 -0.17 6.82
CA LEU A 33 4.45 -1.39 6.04
C LEU A 33 3.20 -1.23 5.16
N MET A 34 3.24 -1.80 3.96
CA MET A 34 2.18 -1.69 2.95
C MET A 34 1.90 -3.06 2.33
N SER A 35 0.62 -3.35 2.04
CA SER A 35 0.24 -4.58 1.33
C SER A 35 -1.04 -4.38 0.51
N CYS A 36 -1.17 -5.10 -0.61
CA CYS A 36 -2.44 -5.21 -1.34
C CYS A 36 -3.31 -6.28 -0.68
N SER A 37 -4.40 -5.90 -0.03
CA SER A 37 -5.13 -6.81 0.87
C SER A 37 -5.78 -7.98 0.14
N GLY A 38 -6.40 -7.71 -1.02
CA GLY A 38 -7.13 -8.71 -1.80
C GLY A 38 -6.27 -9.86 -2.31
N SER A 39 -4.99 -9.62 -2.61
CA SER A 39 -4.06 -10.65 -3.09
C SER A 39 -3.08 -11.16 -2.02
N SER A 40 -3.11 -10.62 -0.80
CA SER A 40 -2.24 -11.05 0.30
C SER A 40 -3.02 -11.59 1.50
N THR A 41 -3.41 -10.72 2.43
CA THR A 41 -4.01 -11.11 3.71
C THR A 41 -5.44 -11.65 3.58
N SER A 42 -6.07 -11.48 2.42
CA SER A 42 -7.42 -11.95 2.12
C SER A 42 -7.45 -12.84 0.87
N SER A 43 -6.31 -13.45 0.52
CA SER A 43 -6.18 -14.33 -0.65
C SER A 43 -7.01 -15.62 -0.56
N GLU A 44 -7.35 -16.05 0.66
CA GLU A 44 -8.19 -17.23 0.93
C GLU A 44 -9.68 -16.97 0.69
N MET A 45 -10.11 -15.70 0.61
CA MET A 45 -11.49 -15.34 0.33
C MET A 45 -11.77 -15.43 -1.18
N ASN A 46 -12.98 -15.88 -1.54
CA ASN A 46 -13.45 -15.78 -2.91
C ASN A 46 -13.86 -14.33 -3.27
N GLU A 47 -14.15 -14.07 -4.54
CA GLU A 47 -14.45 -12.70 -5.00
C GLU A 47 -15.75 -12.13 -4.40
N GLU A 48 -16.77 -12.96 -4.18
CA GLU A 48 -18.02 -12.53 -3.56
C GLU A 48 -17.81 -12.16 -2.08
N GLU A 49 -17.05 -12.97 -1.34
CA GLU A 49 -16.67 -12.69 0.05
C GLU A 49 -15.85 -11.39 0.16
N LYS A 50 -14.91 -11.17 -0.77
CA LYS A 50 -14.11 -9.93 -0.82
C LYS A 50 -14.99 -8.72 -1.11
N GLU A 51 -15.92 -8.83 -2.05
CA GLU A 51 -16.85 -7.75 -2.40
C GLU A 51 -17.72 -7.36 -1.20
N VAL A 52 -18.33 -8.35 -0.53
CA VAL A 52 -19.15 -8.14 0.68
C VAL A 52 -18.33 -7.51 1.81
N ALA A 53 -17.06 -7.89 1.96
CA ALA A 53 -16.15 -7.31 2.96
C ALA A 53 -15.57 -5.94 2.55
N GLY A 54 -15.87 -5.42 1.36
CA GLY A 54 -15.34 -4.15 0.85
C GLY A 54 -13.86 -4.18 0.44
N ILE A 55 -13.32 -5.37 0.16
CA ILE A 55 -11.91 -5.57 -0.20
C ILE A 55 -11.77 -5.48 -1.72
N SER A 56 -11.64 -4.25 -2.22
CA SER A 56 -11.41 -4.04 -3.66
C SER A 56 -10.03 -4.59 -4.11
N PRO A 57 -9.87 -4.99 -5.39
CA PRO A 57 -8.61 -5.55 -5.90
C PRO A 57 -7.38 -4.64 -5.77
N GLY A 58 -7.59 -3.32 -5.70
CA GLY A 58 -6.52 -2.33 -5.52
C GLY A 58 -6.42 -1.75 -4.11
N LEU A 59 -7.06 -2.38 -3.11
CA LEU A 59 -7.04 -1.89 -1.73
C LEU A 59 -5.66 -2.08 -1.10
N ILE A 60 -4.95 -0.97 -0.88
CA ILE A 60 -3.69 -0.96 -0.14
C ILE A 60 -3.98 -0.72 1.34
N ARG A 61 -3.50 -1.62 2.19
CA ARG A 61 -3.43 -1.43 3.64
C ARG A 61 -2.07 -0.87 4.01
N MET A 62 -2.03 0.12 4.90
CA MET A 62 -0.80 0.70 5.43
C MET A 62 -0.78 0.63 6.95
N SER A 63 0.29 0.08 7.51
CA SER A 63 0.62 0.17 8.93
C SER A 63 1.69 1.25 9.08
N VAL A 64 1.31 2.45 9.50
CA VAL A 64 2.22 3.61 9.56
C VAL A 64 3.17 3.48 10.75
N GLY A 65 4.47 3.50 10.47
CA GLY A 65 5.53 3.49 11.49
C GLY A 65 5.83 4.89 12.02
N TYR A 66 6.81 5.00 12.92
CA TYR A 66 7.20 6.25 13.57
C TYR A 66 8.65 6.69 13.28
N VAL A 67 9.35 6.02 12.36
CA VAL A 67 10.65 6.48 11.88
C VAL A 67 10.52 7.64 10.90
N GLY A 68 11.40 8.64 11.06
CA GLY A 68 11.38 9.89 10.28
C GLY A 68 10.41 10.93 10.85
N THR A 69 10.40 12.12 10.25
CA THR A 69 9.41 13.15 10.60
C THR A 69 8.15 13.04 9.75
N LEU A 70 7.05 13.64 10.23
CA LEU A 70 5.82 13.74 9.46
C LEU A 70 6.06 14.37 8.08
N ASP A 71 6.78 15.50 8.03
CA ASP A 71 7.07 16.21 6.78
C ASP A 71 7.87 15.35 5.79
N GLN A 72 8.85 14.59 6.28
CA GLN A 72 9.63 13.68 5.44
C GLN A 72 8.75 12.61 4.84
N LYS A 73 7.96 11.89 5.67
CA LYS A 73 7.09 10.81 5.20
C LYS A 73 5.99 11.35 4.26
N TRP A 74 5.44 12.52 4.55
CA TRP A 74 4.45 13.17 3.69
C TRP A 74 5.03 13.54 2.33
N ALA A 75 6.20 14.18 2.31
CA ALA A 75 6.88 14.55 1.06
C ALA A 75 7.26 13.32 0.21
N GLN A 76 7.69 12.22 0.84
CA GLN A 76 7.93 10.95 0.14
C GLN A 76 6.66 10.39 -0.50
N PHE A 77 5.53 10.42 0.24
CA PHE A 77 4.25 9.96 -0.26
C PHE A 77 3.75 10.81 -1.45
N GLU A 78 3.74 12.13 -1.32
CA GLU A 78 3.34 13.05 -2.40
C GLU A 78 4.22 12.90 -3.65
N LYS A 79 5.53 12.73 -3.45
CA LYS A 79 6.47 12.47 -4.55
C LYS A 79 6.19 11.15 -5.26
N ALA A 80 5.75 10.11 -4.56
CA ALA A 80 5.33 8.86 -5.20
C ALA A 80 4.02 9.05 -5.97
N MET A 81 3.05 9.75 -5.39
CA MET A 81 1.75 10.03 -6.01
C MET A 81 1.87 10.85 -7.29
N SER A 82 2.70 11.90 -7.30
CA SER A 82 2.95 12.73 -8.49
C SER A 82 3.60 11.98 -9.67
N ARG A 83 4.23 10.83 -9.41
CA ARG A 83 4.86 9.98 -10.43
C ARG A 83 3.92 8.92 -10.99
N MET A 84 2.74 8.74 -10.41
CA MET A 84 1.77 7.79 -10.92
C MET A 84 1.15 8.31 -12.23
N PRO A 85 1.01 7.45 -13.25
CA PRO A 85 0.25 7.81 -14.45
C PRO A 85 -1.21 8.08 -14.06
N LYS A 86 -1.81 9.11 -14.69
CA LYS A 86 -3.23 9.46 -14.48
C LYS A 86 -4.12 8.29 -14.88
#